data_AF-A0A9J6Q8Z1-F1
#
_entry.id   AF-A0A9J6Q8Z1-F1
#
_cell.length_a   1.000
_cell.length_b   1.000
_cell.length_c   1.000
_cell.angle_alpha   90.00
_cell.angle_beta   90.00
_cell.angle_gamma   90.00
#
_symmetry.space_group_name_H-M   'P 1'
#
loop_
_entity.id
_entity.type
_entity.pdbx_description
1 polymer ?
#
loop_
_entity_poly.entity_id
_entity_poly.type
_entity_poly.pdbx_seq_one_letter_code
_entity_poly.pdbx_strand_id
1 'polypeptide(L)'
;MSYHRKHRIFSSLSRRSRRQKVIHLKNLIHNERHRCGGIFYDECDFTQSDDEPERIWEWSDIYFTGLDPADFWNAEIIIAQVAFRDAYHSRVFDEACEMLTRQERENEFKINTSPNYNPQGKIISHTLAHREACKYDVFGDLTLFEFVEKRELEIVINDPPAIHCGYKFLPDYAYGLGLQMIVDAPYLSQQVIENAIADFRDRGEREWHSPEAVYFPRSVPK
;
A
#
# COMPACT_ATOMS: atom_id res chain seq x y z
N MET A 1 -11.65 4.64 -31.41
CA MET A 1 -11.62 5.82 -30.52
C MET A 1 -11.85 5.33 -29.10
N SER A 2 -10.79 5.22 -28.31
CA SER A 2 -10.84 4.73 -26.93
C SER A 2 -11.54 5.77 -26.06
N TYR A 3 -12.72 5.43 -25.52
CA TYR A 3 -13.38 6.22 -24.48
C TYR A 3 -12.61 6.02 -23.16
N HIS A 4 -11.48 6.71 -23.00
CA HIS A 4 -10.93 6.92 -21.67
C HIS A 4 -11.92 7.80 -20.90
N ARG A 5 -12.81 7.18 -20.10
CA ARG A 5 -13.56 7.93 -19.08
C ARG A 5 -12.52 8.70 -18.27
N LYS A 6 -12.56 10.04 -18.35
CA LYS A 6 -11.70 10.88 -17.51
C LYS A 6 -11.95 10.47 -16.06
N HIS A 7 -10.94 9.88 -15.43
CA HIS A 7 -10.96 9.58 -14.00
C HIS A 7 -11.16 10.91 -13.28
N ARG A 8 -12.36 11.10 -12.72
CA ARG A 8 -12.68 12.29 -11.93
C ARG A 8 -12.35 11.98 -10.47
N ILE A 9 -11.42 12.75 -9.92
CA ILE A 9 -11.07 12.71 -8.50
C ILE A 9 -12.33 12.95 -7.65
N PHE A 10 -12.43 12.26 -6.53
CA PHE A 10 -13.64 12.25 -5.70
C PHE A 10 -14.02 13.67 -5.23
N SER A 11 -13.03 14.47 -4.82
CA SER A 11 -13.19 15.85 -4.36
C SER A 11 -13.76 16.78 -5.44
N SER A 12 -13.56 16.48 -6.73
CA SER A 12 -14.10 17.25 -7.86
C SER A 12 -15.58 16.97 -8.15
N LEU A 13 -16.16 15.93 -7.52
CA LEU A 13 -17.56 15.58 -7.71
C LEU A 13 -18.48 16.57 -6.98
N SER A 14 -19.67 16.78 -7.55
CA SER A 14 -20.71 17.57 -6.87
C SER A 14 -21.03 16.98 -5.49
N ARG A 15 -21.40 17.83 -4.52
CA ARG A 15 -21.81 17.38 -3.18
C ARG A 15 -22.90 16.30 -3.20
N ARG A 16 -23.86 16.40 -4.14
CA ARG A 16 -24.91 15.39 -4.35
C ARG A 16 -24.32 14.05 -4.78
N SER A 17 -23.40 14.06 -5.73
CA SER A 17 -22.72 12.85 -6.23
C SER A 17 -21.87 12.19 -5.14
N ARG A 18 -21.13 12.99 -4.35
CA ARG A 18 -20.34 12.46 -3.23
C ARG A 18 -21.24 11.82 -2.15
N ARG A 19 -22.34 12.48 -1.77
CA ARG A 19 -23.34 11.91 -0.84
C ARG A 19 -23.92 10.57 -1.28
N GLN A 20 -24.19 10.38 -2.58
CA GLN A 20 -24.67 9.09 -3.07
C GLN A 20 -23.66 7.96 -2.86
N LYS A 21 -22.36 8.26 -3.05
CA LYS A 21 -21.28 7.31 -2.74
C LYS A 21 -21.17 7.03 -1.25
N VAL A 22 -21.32 8.05 -0.39
CA VAL A 22 -21.36 7.85 1.08
C VAL A 22 -22.53 6.96 1.50
N ILE A 23 -23.72 7.13 0.91
CA ILE A 23 -24.88 6.26 1.20
C ILE A 23 -24.57 4.81 0.81
N HIS A 24 -23.96 4.60 -0.36
CA HIS A 24 -23.54 3.27 -0.79
C HIS A 24 -22.55 2.65 0.20
N LEU A 25 -21.53 3.39 0.63
CA LEU A 25 -20.57 2.94 1.63
C LEU A 25 -21.25 2.61 2.97
N LYS A 26 -22.17 3.44 3.47
CA LYS A 26 -22.90 3.16 4.71
C LYS A 26 -23.65 1.82 4.65
N ASN A 27 -24.24 1.51 3.50
CA ASN A 27 -24.91 0.22 3.31
C ASN A 27 -23.90 -0.94 3.30
N LEU A 28 -22.73 -0.77 2.68
CA LEU A 28 -21.66 -1.77 2.72
C LEU A 28 -21.19 -2.02 4.16
N ILE A 29 -20.86 -0.96 4.90
CA ILE A 29 -20.44 -1.05 6.31
C ILE A 29 -21.53 -1.74 7.15
N HIS A 30 -22.80 -1.40 6.93
CA HIS A 30 -23.90 -2.02 7.66
C HIS A 30 -24.01 -3.52 7.35
N ASN A 31 -23.95 -3.92 6.09
CA ASN A 31 -24.07 -5.32 5.68
C ASN A 31 -22.90 -6.17 6.20
N GLU A 32 -21.69 -5.60 6.20
CA GLU A 32 -20.45 -6.23 6.64
C GLU A 32 -20.12 -6.03 8.12
N ARG A 33 -21.06 -5.48 8.92
CA ARG A 33 -20.81 -5.17 10.34
C ARG A 33 -20.43 -6.38 11.20
N HIS A 34 -20.87 -7.58 10.79
CA HIS A 34 -20.54 -8.83 11.47
C HIS A 34 -19.05 -9.19 11.33
N ARG A 35 -18.40 -8.63 10.31
CA ARG A 35 -17.00 -8.83 9.94
C ARG A 35 -16.12 -7.66 10.40
N CYS A 36 -16.56 -6.43 10.18
CA CYS A 36 -15.75 -5.21 10.37
C CYS A 36 -16.22 -4.30 11.52
N GLY A 37 -17.06 -4.79 12.43
CA GLY A 37 -17.52 -4.00 13.59
C GLY A 37 -18.50 -2.86 13.29
N GLY A 38 -18.78 -2.55 12.02
CA GLY A 38 -19.76 -1.56 11.61
C GLY A 38 -19.28 -0.10 11.63
N ILE A 39 -17.98 0.14 11.84
CA ILE A 39 -17.35 1.47 11.77
C ILE A 39 -16.72 1.71 10.39
N PHE A 40 -16.18 0.65 9.79
CA PHE A 40 -15.50 0.66 8.51
C PHE A 40 -15.89 -0.56 7.68
N TYR A 41 -15.49 -0.53 6.41
CA TYR A 41 -15.50 -1.67 5.51
C TYR A 41 -14.05 -1.93 5.11
N ASP A 42 -13.67 -3.20 5.05
CA ASP A 42 -12.31 -3.65 4.72
C ASP A 42 -12.32 -4.44 3.40
N GLU A 43 -11.50 -4.06 2.42
CA GLU A 43 -11.39 -4.77 1.13
C GLU A 43 -10.55 -6.05 1.18
N CYS A 44 -9.63 -6.17 2.14
CA CYS A 44 -8.62 -7.22 2.21
C CYS A 44 -9.06 -8.46 3.02
N ASP A 45 -10.20 -8.38 3.70
CA ASP A 45 -10.80 -9.47 4.51
C ASP A 45 -9.89 -10.01 5.63
N PHE A 46 -9.47 -9.11 6.52
CA PHE A 46 -8.60 -9.43 7.67
C PHE A 46 -9.15 -10.48 8.66
N THR A 47 -10.43 -10.85 8.55
CA THR A 47 -11.07 -11.84 9.42
C THR A 47 -10.98 -13.27 8.91
N GLN A 48 -10.62 -13.48 7.64
CA GLN A 48 -10.51 -14.81 7.05
C GLN A 48 -9.06 -15.28 7.03
N SER A 49 -8.60 -15.86 8.13
CA SER A 49 -7.41 -16.70 8.15
C SER A 49 -7.58 -17.91 9.07
N ASP A 50 -8.63 -18.71 8.84
CA ASP A 50 -8.75 -20.02 9.48
C ASP A 50 -7.65 -20.99 9.00
N ASP A 51 -7.01 -20.71 7.87
CA ASP A 51 -5.99 -21.57 7.25
C ASP A 51 -4.55 -21.30 7.76
N GLU A 52 -4.29 -20.14 8.39
CA GLU A 52 -2.96 -19.76 8.91
C GLU A 52 -3.06 -19.00 10.24
N PRO A 53 -3.13 -19.70 11.39
CA PRO A 53 -3.26 -19.06 12.71
C PRO A 53 -2.04 -18.21 13.09
N GLU A 54 -0.92 -18.34 12.39
CA GLU A 54 0.30 -17.55 12.59
C GLU A 54 0.37 -16.30 11.70
N ARG A 55 -0.59 -16.10 10.78
CA ARG A 55 -0.57 -14.97 9.84
C ARG A 55 -0.77 -13.66 10.57
N ILE A 56 0.25 -12.82 10.55
CA ILE A 56 0.22 -11.46 11.10
C ILE A 56 -0.44 -10.55 10.05
N TRP A 57 -1.56 -9.92 10.40
CA TRP A 57 -2.21 -8.95 9.53
C TRP A 57 -1.54 -7.59 9.69
N GLU A 58 -0.79 -7.14 8.69
CA GLU A 58 0.08 -5.96 8.84
C GLU A 58 -0.42 -4.71 8.08
N TRP A 59 -1.31 -4.89 7.09
CA TRP A 59 -1.84 -3.81 6.26
C TRP A 59 -3.29 -4.09 5.82
N SER A 60 -4.06 -3.05 5.52
CA SER A 60 -5.38 -3.18 4.92
C SER A 60 -5.83 -1.93 4.17
N ASP A 61 -6.65 -2.12 3.14
CA ASP A 61 -7.41 -1.06 2.48
C ASP A 61 -8.82 -0.97 3.09
N ILE A 62 -9.10 0.16 3.74
CA ILE A 62 -10.35 0.38 4.47
C ILE A 62 -11.11 1.62 3.99
N TYR A 63 -12.43 1.55 4.10
CA TYR A 63 -13.33 2.68 3.89
C TYR A 63 -14.10 3.01 5.15
N PHE A 64 -14.15 4.29 5.49
CA PHE A 64 -14.99 4.78 6.60
C PHE A 64 -15.55 6.17 6.30
N THR A 65 -16.71 6.47 6.86
CA THR A 65 -17.38 7.76 6.64
C THR A 65 -16.64 8.91 7.32
N GLY A 66 -16.62 10.08 6.68
CA GLY A 66 -16.01 11.28 7.25
C GLY A 66 -16.94 12.08 8.18
N LEU A 67 -16.42 13.17 8.75
CA LEU A 67 -17.19 14.13 9.55
C LEU A 67 -18.18 14.93 8.69
N ASP A 68 -17.80 15.30 7.45
CA ASP A 68 -18.78 15.82 6.47
C ASP A 68 -19.64 14.65 5.94
N PRO A 69 -20.98 14.73 6.01
CA PRO A 69 -21.87 13.70 5.46
C PRO A 69 -21.74 13.45 3.94
N ALA A 70 -21.02 14.30 3.22
CA ALA A 70 -20.70 14.11 1.82
C ALA A 70 -19.36 13.40 1.58
N ASP A 71 -18.54 13.19 2.61
CA ASP A 71 -17.20 12.63 2.47
C ASP A 71 -17.05 11.27 3.15
N PHE A 72 -16.10 10.50 2.62
CA PHE A 72 -15.61 9.27 3.21
C PHE A 72 -14.16 9.10 2.82
N TRP A 73 -13.43 8.35 3.64
CA TRP A 73 -12.02 8.09 3.48
C TRP A 73 -11.80 6.73 2.81
N ASN A 74 -10.87 6.70 1.88
CA ASN A 74 -10.25 5.54 1.29
C ASN A 74 -8.84 5.49 1.85
N ALA A 75 -8.66 4.66 2.87
CA ALA A 75 -7.47 4.66 3.67
C ALA A 75 -6.69 3.36 3.52
N GLU A 76 -5.41 3.48 3.20
CA GLU A 76 -4.44 2.44 3.49
C GLU A 76 -4.08 2.57 4.98
N ILE A 77 -4.24 1.50 5.75
CA ILE A 77 -3.73 1.41 7.11
C ILE A 77 -2.65 0.36 7.19
N ILE A 78 -1.50 0.74 7.75
CA ILE A 78 -0.33 -0.13 7.92
C ILE A 78 0.21 -0.03 9.34
N ILE A 79 0.78 -1.12 9.85
CA ILE A 79 1.57 -1.06 11.07
C ILE A 79 2.92 -0.38 10.80
N ALA A 80 3.51 0.22 11.83
CA ALA A 80 4.79 0.92 11.75
C ALA A 80 5.92 0.02 11.22
N GLN A 81 5.87 -1.28 11.47
CA GLN A 81 6.83 -2.25 10.93
C GLN A 81 6.78 -2.34 9.40
N VAL A 82 5.60 -2.29 8.79
CA VAL A 82 5.45 -2.26 7.31
C VAL A 82 6.04 -0.96 6.77
N ALA A 83 5.67 0.17 7.36
CA ALA A 83 6.20 1.48 6.97
C ALA A 83 7.73 1.54 7.07
N PHE A 84 8.32 0.88 8.08
CA PHE A 84 9.77 0.75 8.22
C PHE A 84 10.39 -0.04 7.08
N ARG A 85 9.80 -1.20 6.73
CA ARG A 85 10.26 -2.04 5.62
C ARG A 85 10.18 -1.32 4.28
N ASP A 86 9.04 -0.69 4.02
CA ASP A 86 8.84 0.07 2.77
C ASP A 86 9.84 1.22 2.67
N ALA A 87 10.08 1.95 3.77
CA ALA A 87 10.99 3.09 3.77
C ALA A 87 12.44 2.71 3.43
N TYR A 88 12.99 1.65 4.03
CA TYR A 88 14.34 1.23 3.68
C TYR A 88 14.38 0.55 2.31
N HIS A 89 13.37 -0.24 1.94
CA HIS A 89 13.33 -0.94 0.65
C HIS A 89 13.29 0.06 -0.50
N SER A 90 12.36 1.02 -0.47
CA SER A 90 12.26 2.06 -1.51
C SER A 90 13.55 2.86 -1.64
N ARG A 91 14.17 3.28 -0.51
CA ARG A 91 15.44 4.02 -0.53
C ARG A 91 16.55 3.23 -1.23
N VAL A 92 16.71 1.96 -0.88
CA VAL A 92 17.77 1.10 -1.44
C VAL A 92 17.49 0.75 -2.89
N PHE A 93 16.24 0.47 -3.22
CA PHE A 93 15.83 0.16 -4.58
C PHE A 93 16.05 1.35 -5.52
N ASP A 94 15.70 2.57 -5.08
CA ASP A 94 15.95 3.80 -5.83
C ASP A 94 17.46 4.04 -5.99
N GLU A 95 18.26 3.89 -4.93
CA GLU A 95 19.73 3.95 -4.96
C GLU A 95 20.31 2.97 -6.01
N ALA A 96 19.88 1.70 -5.96
CA ALA A 96 20.32 0.68 -6.90
C ALA A 96 19.92 1.02 -8.34
N CYS A 97 18.69 1.51 -8.56
CA CYS A 97 18.23 1.94 -9.87
C CYS A 97 19.08 3.10 -10.41
N GLU A 98 19.40 4.10 -9.58
CA GLU A 98 20.22 5.26 -9.98
C GLU A 98 21.65 4.87 -10.36
N MET A 99 22.22 3.84 -9.74
CA MET A 99 23.57 3.33 -10.04
C MET A 99 23.69 2.68 -11.43
N LEU A 100 22.60 2.11 -11.95
CA LEU A 100 22.58 1.52 -13.28
C LEU A 100 22.62 2.60 -14.38
N THR A 101 23.22 2.27 -15.53
CA THR A 101 23.04 3.10 -16.72
C THR A 101 21.59 3.01 -17.20
N ARG A 102 21.18 3.99 -18.02
CA ARG A 102 19.83 3.98 -18.63
C ARG A 102 19.56 2.68 -19.39
N GLN A 103 20.54 2.20 -20.16
CA GLN A 103 20.39 0.97 -20.95
C GLN A 103 20.26 -0.27 -20.06
N GLU A 104 21.04 -0.33 -18.98
CA GLU A 104 20.95 -1.41 -17.99
C GLU A 104 19.61 -1.41 -17.27
N ARG A 105 19.10 -0.25 -16.84
CA ARG A 105 17.74 -0.12 -16.28
C ARG A 105 16.66 -0.55 -17.26
N GLU A 106 16.70 -0.03 -18.49
CA GLU A 106 15.73 -0.38 -19.53
C GLU A 106 15.74 -1.88 -19.81
N ASN A 107 16.93 -2.50 -19.79
CA ASN A 107 17.05 -3.93 -19.91
C ASN A 107 16.50 -4.64 -18.68
N GLU A 108 16.87 -4.24 -17.45
CA GLU A 108 16.45 -4.91 -16.20
C GLU A 108 14.93 -5.00 -16.08
N PHE A 109 14.24 -3.90 -16.34
CA PHE A 109 12.78 -3.82 -16.24
C PHE A 109 12.04 -4.21 -17.54
N LYS A 110 12.75 -4.74 -18.53
CA LYS A 110 12.14 -5.16 -19.80
C LYS A 110 11.30 -6.43 -19.60
N ILE A 111 9.99 -6.29 -19.74
CA ILE A 111 9.05 -7.41 -19.77
C ILE A 111 8.99 -7.99 -21.18
N ASN A 112 9.46 -9.23 -21.35
CA ASN A 112 9.31 -9.98 -22.59
C ASN A 112 8.15 -10.97 -22.46
N THR A 113 7.31 -11.05 -23.50
CA THR A 113 6.18 -11.99 -23.53
C THR A 113 6.09 -12.71 -24.87
N SER A 114 5.51 -13.91 -24.83
CA SER A 114 5.16 -14.71 -26.00
C SER A 114 3.65 -14.85 -26.10
N PRO A 115 3.02 -14.60 -27.27
CA PRO A 115 1.58 -14.71 -27.42
C PRO A 115 1.12 -16.18 -27.44
N ASN A 116 0.01 -16.46 -26.76
CA ASN A 116 -0.70 -17.74 -26.83
C ASN A 116 -1.93 -17.59 -27.73
N TYR A 117 -2.08 -18.51 -28.69
CA TYR A 117 -3.14 -18.46 -29.71
C TYR A 117 -4.21 -19.52 -29.44
N ASN A 118 -5.46 -19.19 -29.78
CA ASN A 118 -6.53 -20.18 -29.88
C ASN A 118 -6.47 -20.95 -31.23
N PRO A 119 -7.28 -22.01 -31.42
CA PRO A 119 -7.31 -22.77 -32.67
C PRO A 119 -7.67 -21.95 -33.92
N GLN A 120 -8.28 -20.78 -33.76
CA GLN A 120 -8.63 -19.84 -34.84
C GLN A 120 -7.53 -18.79 -35.11
N GLY A 121 -6.36 -18.90 -34.46
CA GLY A 121 -5.23 -17.98 -34.64
C GLY A 121 -5.36 -16.63 -33.94
N LYS A 122 -6.32 -16.47 -33.01
CA LYS A 122 -6.47 -15.25 -32.20
C LYS A 122 -5.67 -15.36 -30.90
N ILE A 123 -4.97 -14.29 -30.54
CA ILE A 123 -4.28 -14.16 -29.26
C ILE A 123 -5.31 -14.18 -28.13
N ILE A 124 -5.14 -15.08 -27.17
CA ILE A 124 -6.00 -15.22 -25.98
C ILE A 124 -5.29 -14.84 -24.69
N SER A 125 -3.97 -14.97 -24.64
CA SER A 125 -3.16 -14.58 -23.50
C SER A 125 -1.70 -14.40 -23.93
N HIS A 126 -0.87 -13.95 -23.00
CA HIS A 126 0.58 -13.86 -23.16
C HIS A 126 1.24 -14.67 -22.05
N THR A 127 2.31 -15.38 -22.38
CA THR A 127 3.19 -16.04 -21.41
C THR A 127 4.40 -15.14 -21.17
N LEU A 128 4.71 -14.86 -19.91
CA LEU A 128 5.93 -14.14 -19.52
C LEU A 128 7.15 -15.00 -19.88
N ALA A 129 8.10 -14.44 -20.62
CA ALA A 129 9.35 -15.11 -20.93
C ALA A 129 10.28 -15.00 -19.72
N HIS A 130 10.71 -16.14 -19.19
CA HIS A 130 11.71 -16.18 -18.13
C HIS A 130 13.05 -15.66 -18.66
N ARG A 131 13.77 -14.90 -17.83
CA ARG A 131 15.10 -14.39 -18.10
C ARG A 131 15.94 -14.57 -16.84
N GLU A 132 17.18 -15.00 -17.02
CA GLU A 132 18.16 -15.04 -15.94
C GLU A 132 18.50 -13.62 -15.47
N ALA A 133 18.57 -13.45 -14.14
CA ALA A 133 18.91 -12.16 -13.53
C ALA A 133 20.30 -11.69 -13.99
N CYS A 134 20.40 -10.42 -14.38
CA CYS A 134 21.67 -9.85 -14.81
C CYS A 134 22.51 -9.42 -13.62
N LYS A 135 23.81 -9.67 -13.72
CA LYS A 135 24.83 -9.18 -12.78
C LYS A 135 25.46 -7.92 -13.32
N TYR A 136 25.80 -7.00 -12.43
CA TYR A 136 26.29 -5.68 -12.79
C TYR A 136 27.62 -5.37 -12.09
N ASP A 137 28.61 -4.90 -12.85
CA ASP A 137 29.92 -4.50 -12.34
C ASP A 137 29.79 -3.43 -11.24
N VAL A 138 28.84 -2.51 -11.39
CA VAL A 138 28.58 -1.42 -10.42
C VAL A 138 28.12 -1.93 -9.06
N PHE A 139 27.58 -3.16 -9.00
CA PHE A 139 27.19 -3.84 -7.76
C PHE A 139 28.24 -4.87 -7.29
N GLY A 140 29.39 -4.95 -7.96
CA GLY A 140 30.42 -5.95 -7.67
C GLY A 140 29.98 -7.38 -8.02
N ASP A 141 29.48 -7.58 -9.25
CA ASP A 141 29.00 -8.86 -9.78
C ASP A 141 27.77 -9.43 -9.06
N LEU A 142 27.02 -8.58 -8.37
CA LEU A 142 25.71 -8.89 -7.83
C LEU A 142 24.60 -8.53 -8.83
N THR A 143 23.48 -9.23 -8.73
CA THR A 143 22.22 -8.81 -9.34
C THR A 143 21.65 -7.60 -8.61
N LEU A 144 20.68 -6.91 -9.24
CA LEU A 144 19.97 -5.79 -8.60
C LEU A 144 19.41 -6.20 -7.22
N PHE A 145 18.71 -7.33 -7.15
CA PHE A 145 18.05 -7.79 -5.93
C PHE A 145 19.05 -8.26 -4.85
N GLU A 146 20.12 -8.96 -5.22
CA GLU A 146 21.18 -9.33 -4.26
C GLU A 146 21.87 -8.08 -3.68
N PHE A 147 22.09 -7.05 -4.50
CA PHE A 147 22.61 -5.77 -4.02
C PHE A 147 21.63 -5.09 -3.06
N VAL A 148 20.35 -5.04 -3.43
CA VAL A 148 19.28 -4.46 -2.60
C VAL A 148 19.24 -5.16 -1.23
N GLU A 149 19.10 -6.48 -1.19
CA GLU A 149 19.06 -7.25 0.07
C GLU A 149 20.27 -6.97 0.96
N LYS A 150 21.47 -6.99 0.38
CA LYS A 150 22.70 -6.67 1.12
C LYS A 150 22.68 -5.26 1.69
N ARG A 151 22.24 -4.29 0.88
CA ARG A 151 22.25 -2.87 1.23
C ARG A 151 21.16 -2.52 2.26
N GLU A 152 20.02 -3.20 2.22
CA GLU A 152 18.98 -3.08 3.25
C GLU A 152 19.50 -3.48 4.64
N LEU A 153 20.23 -4.60 4.73
CA LEU A 153 20.86 -5.04 5.98
C LEU A 153 21.84 -3.98 6.52
N GLU A 154 22.62 -3.34 5.64
CA GLU A 154 23.53 -2.26 6.02
C GLU A 154 22.76 -1.03 6.54
N ILE A 155 21.66 -0.64 5.91
CA ILE A 155 20.84 0.50 6.34
C ILE A 155 20.16 0.23 7.68
N VAL A 156 19.54 -0.93 7.85
CA VAL A 156 18.84 -1.28 9.11
C VAL A 156 19.79 -1.24 10.31
N ILE A 157 21.06 -1.61 10.11
CA ILE A 157 22.07 -1.60 11.18
C ILE A 157 22.64 -0.20 11.43
N ASN A 158 22.99 0.54 10.37
CA ASN A 158 23.82 1.74 10.47
C ASN A 158 23.03 3.05 10.42
N ASP A 159 21.92 3.10 9.68
CA ASP A 159 21.14 4.30 9.39
C ASP A 159 19.64 3.97 9.21
N PRO A 160 18.97 3.39 10.22
CA PRO A 160 17.58 2.96 10.08
C PRO A 160 16.65 4.18 9.90
N PRO A 161 15.66 4.11 8.98
CA PRO A 161 14.71 5.19 8.79
C PRO A 161 13.85 5.40 10.05
N ALA A 162 13.61 6.67 10.39
CA ALA A 162 12.69 7.03 11.47
C ALA A 162 11.25 6.98 10.97
N ILE A 163 10.41 6.14 11.61
CA ILE A 163 8.98 6.04 11.29
C ILE A 163 8.16 6.74 12.36
N HIS A 164 7.29 7.63 11.92
CA HIS A 164 6.35 8.33 12.77
C HIS A 164 4.94 7.87 12.43
N CYS A 165 4.21 7.36 13.43
CA CYS A 165 2.80 7.06 13.27
C CYS A 165 2.00 8.32 12.96
N GLY A 166 0.89 8.17 12.26
CA GLY A 166 0.04 9.30 11.93
C GLY A 166 -0.79 9.13 10.68
N TYR A 167 -1.19 10.27 10.13
CA TYR A 167 -2.19 10.42 9.09
C TYR A 167 -1.65 11.34 8.01
N LYS A 168 -1.68 10.88 6.77
CA LYS A 168 -1.23 11.64 5.61
C LYS A 168 -2.27 11.55 4.50
N PHE A 169 -2.61 12.67 3.89
CA PHE A 169 -3.54 12.66 2.78
C PHE A 169 -2.87 12.20 1.50
N LEU A 170 -3.58 11.35 0.77
CA LEU A 170 -3.15 10.88 -0.53
C LEU A 170 -4.05 11.54 -1.60
N PRO A 171 -3.50 12.39 -2.48
CA PRO A 171 -4.29 13.10 -3.48
C PRO A 171 -4.76 12.16 -4.60
N ASP A 172 -5.66 12.67 -5.43
CA ASP A 172 -6.06 12.08 -6.72
C ASP A 172 -6.85 10.76 -6.70
N TYR A 173 -7.34 10.36 -5.52
CA TYR A 173 -8.24 9.21 -5.40
C TYR A 173 -9.58 9.46 -6.11
N ALA A 174 -9.99 8.49 -6.93
CA ALA A 174 -11.26 8.52 -7.66
C ALA A 174 -12.45 8.05 -6.80
N TYR A 175 -12.18 7.36 -5.70
CA TYR A 175 -13.17 6.79 -4.79
C TYR A 175 -12.78 7.11 -3.35
N GLY A 176 -13.51 8.04 -2.72
CA GLY A 176 -13.17 8.55 -1.38
C GLY A 176 -12.03 9.57 -1.41
N LEU A 177 -11.80 10.19 -0.25
CA LEU A 177 -10.60 10.98 0.02
C LEU A 177 -9.47 10.01 0.40
N GLY A 178 -8.31 10.12 -0.25
CA GLY A 178 -7.18 9.24 0.02
C GLY A 178 -6.51 9.55 1.36
N LEU A 179 -6.17 8.52 2.11
CA LEU A 179 -5.53 8.61 3.42
C LEU A 179 -4.53 7.47 3.58
N GLN A 180 -3.38 7.75 4.19
CA GLN A 180 -2.48 6.75 4.75
C GLN A 180 -2.52 6.88 6.26
N MET A 181 -2.67 5.75 6.95
CA MET A 181 -2.65 5.64 8.41
C MET A 181 -1.49 4.72 8.81
N ILE A 182 -0.56 5.23 9.59
CA ILE A 182 0.54 4.43 10.17
C ILE A 182 0.27 4.29 11.66
N VAL A 183 0.13 3.06 12.15
CA VAL A 183 -0.17 2.77 13.57
C VAL A 183 0.94 1.98 14.25
N ASP A 184 1.21 2.29 15.51
CA ASP A 184 2.15 1.53 16.34
C ASP A 184 1.40 0.35 16.97
N ALA A 185 1.38 -0.77 16.26
CA ALA A 185 0.76 -2.00 16.70
C ALA A 185 1.56 -3.20 16.15
N PRO A 186 1.59 -4.34 16.87
CA PRO A 186 2.27 -5.54 16.37
C PRO A 186 1.52 -6.19 15.18
N TYR A 187 0.21 -5.99 15.10
CA TYR A 187 -0.66 -6.41 14.01
C TYR A 187 -1.93 -5.58 14.01
N LEU A 188 -2.58 -5.51 12.86
CA LEU A 188 -3.90 -4.94 12.71
C LEU A 188 -4.95 -5.91 13.24
N SER A 189 -5.89 -5.34 13.97
CA SER A 189 -7.13 -5.99 14.39
C SER A 189 -8.26 -5.00 14.20
N GLN A 190 -9.50 -5.49 14.25
CA GLN A 190 -10.67 -4.62 14.22
C GLN A 190 -10.54 -3.48 15.24
N GLN A 191 -10.13 -3.77 16.47
CA GLN A 191 -9.98 -2.77 17.53
C GLN A 191 -8.90 -1.73 17.22
N VAL A 192 -7.77 -2.14 16.64
CA VAL A 192 -6.69 -1.23 16.25
C VAL A 192 -7.18 -0.27 15.17
N ILE A 193 -7.88 -0.79 14.16
CA ILE A 193 -8.44 0.01 13.06
C ILE A 193 -9.49 0.99 13.59
N GLU A 194 -10.43 0.52 14.42
CA GLU A 194 -11.47 1.35 15.01
C GLU A 194 -10.89 2.47 15.89
N ASN A 195 -9.86 2.17 16.69
CA ASN A 195 -9.17 3.16 17.51
C ASN A 195 -8.45 4.20 16.65
N ALA A 196 -7.81 3.77 15.55
CA ALA A 196 -7.12 4.69 14.64
C ALA A 196 -8.11 5.63 13.93
N ILE A 197 -9.29 5.13 13.54
CA ILE A 197 -10.37 5.94 12.96
C ILE A 197 -10.93 6.93 14.00
N ALA A 198 -11.12 6.49 15.24
CA ALA A 198 -11.61 7.34 16.32
C ALA A 198 -10.63 8.49 16.61
N ASP A 199 -9.34 8.19 16.80
CA ASP A 199 -8.30 9.20 17.03
C ASP A 199 -8.18 10.18 15.85
N PHE A 200 -8.22 9.70 14.60
CA PHE A 200 -8.22 10.57 13.42
C PHE A 200 -9.41 11.54 13.39
N ARG A 201 -10.61 11.07 13.76
CA ARG A 201 -11.81 11.92 13.86
C ARG A 201 -11.71 12.92 15.01
N ASP A 202 -11.19 12.52 16.16
CA ASP A 202 -11.02 13.38 17.34
C ASP A 202 -10.02 14.51 17.06
N ARG A 203 -9.03 14.27 16.19
CA ARG A 203 -8.12 15.30 15.65
C ARG A 203 -8.75 16.22 14.59
N GLY A 204 -10.01 15.97 14.24
CA GLY A 204 -10.77 16.74 13.25
C GLY A 204 -10.42 16.40 11.81
N GLU A 205 -10.03 15.15 11.54
CA GLU A 205 -9.69 14.62 10.21
C GLU A 205 -8.58 15.45 9.54
N ARG A 206 -7.43 15.53 10.20
CA ARG A 206 -6.28 16.31 9.74
C ARG A 206 -5.04 15.45 9.65
N GLU A 207 -4.14 15.85 8.75
CA GLU A 207 -2.79 15.32 8.76
C GLU A 207 -2.14 15.56 10.12
N TRP A 208 -1.44 14.55 10.59
CA TRP A 208 -0.76 14.56 11.87
C TRP A 208 0.31 13.48 11.86
N HIS A 209 1.39 13.70 12.60
CA HIS A 209 2.36 12.67 12.87
C HIS A 209 2.80 12.75 14.33
N SER A 210 3.14 11.60 14.90
CA SER A 210 3.74 11.50 16.22
C SER A 210 5.05 12.30 16.25
N PRO A 211 5.32 13.09 17.29
CA PRO A 211 6.62 13.73 17.46
C PRO A 211 7.72 12.71 17.74
N GLU A 212 7.36 11.56 18.32
CA GLU A 212 8.28 10.47 18.63
C GLU A 212 8.23 9.40 17.54
N ALA A 213 9.41 8.94 17.13
CA ALA A 213 9.54 7.83 16.19
C ALA A 213 9.31 6.50 16.91
N VAL A 214 8.74 5.53 16.22
CA VAL A 214 8.56 4.16 16.72
C VAL A 214 9.93 3.52 16.91
N TYR A 215 10.12 2.86 18.04
CA TYR A 215 11.34 2.12 18.32
C TYR A 215 11.29 0.73 17.69
N PHE A 216 12.17 0.49 16.72
CA PHE A 216 12.38 -0.84 16.15
C PHE A 216 13.59 -1.50 16.81
N PRO A 217 13.43 -2.64 17.50
CA PRO A 217 14.58 -3.38 17.99
C PRO A 217 15.46 -3.78 16.81
N ARG A 218 16.79 -3.67 16.98
CA ARG A 218 17.79 -4.10 15.99
C ARG A 218 17.85 -5.63 15.94
N SER A 219 16.79 -6.28 15.48
CA SER A 219 16.80 -7.68 15.09
C SER A 219 16.90 -7.74 13.58
N VAL A 220 17.92 -8.43 13.09
CA VAL A 220 18.09 -8.74 11.67
C VAL A 220 16.82 -9.44 11.18
N PRO A 221 16.18 -8.98 10.08
CA PRO A 221 15.10 -9.76 9.47
C PRO A 221 15.63 -11.17 9.19
N LYS A 222 14.90 -12.20 9.65
CA LYS A 222 15.20 -13.59 9.29
C LYS A 222 14.73 -13.89 7.88
#